data_AF-A0A3M1FU13-F1
#
_entry.id   AF-A0A3M1FU13-F1
#
_cell.length_a   1.000
_cell.length_b   1.000
_cell.length_c   1.000
_cell.angle_alpha   90.00
_cell.angle_beta   90.00
_cell.angle_gamma   90.00
#
_symmetry.space_group_name_H-M   'P 1'
#
loop_
_entity.id
_entity.type
_entity.pdbx_description
1 polymer ?
#
loop_
_entity_poly.entity_id
_entity_poly.type
_entity_poly.pdbx_seq_one_letter_code
_entity_poly.pdbx_strand_id
1 'polypeptide(L)'
;MNSSKKKVEKKGDKSSAVSLFSFKPTSEFKPSSIYHLIFNTKEPELAVRQFPSQLLYIAVKERGLVDSTELIEIMSDAQLKALLAMDLWEKERFNVSKIWQWLSLPEASGDLKILQKILRVLDLKIISLLIAKYTEVLYYDEPTDAPPAEGFITPDKGRTWIRVNTSSAENDFYLSRLLALLHETSSNVYYQLLMVPQVATFSMIEEEALKERNRVLSEIGFPDEELSKELNTPLPLERFLRENKEFLTASQKEIDLLNLKKKDATLEAFKGGSATPLSLLREMVRNLEDIYEEQTLLVNAALLYTGEELWDYKNILKTFKSVTGLI
;
A
#
# COMPACT_ATOMS: atom_id res chain seq x y z
N MET A 1 34.33 -1.07 47.53
CA MET A 1 35.04 -0.91 46.24
C MET A 1 34.05 -1.18 45.12
N ASN A 2 33.71 -0.12 44.40
CA ASN A 2 32.73 -0.07 43.33
C ASN A 2 33.18 -0.89 42.12
N SER A 3 32.33 -1.82 41.63
CA SER A 3 32.41 -2.28 40.25
C SER A 3 31.11 -1.94 39.53
N SER A 4 31.27 -1.03 38.58
CA SER A 4 30.24 -0.38 37.79
C SER A 4 29.52 -1.38 36.88
N LYS A 5 28.21 -1.51 37.04
CA LYS A 5 27.31 -2.06 36.02
C LYS A 5 27.28 -1.10 34.82
N LYS A 6 28.05 -1.41 33.77
CA LYS A 6 27.91 -0.76 32.46
C LYS A 6 26.65 -1.32 31.79
N LYS A 7 25.58 -0.51 31.83
CA LYS A 7 24.36 -0.70 31.05
C LYS A 7 24.72 -0.42 29.58
N VAL A 8 24.76 -1.47 28.76
CA VAL A 8 24.93 -1.33 27.31
C VAL A 8 23.60 -0.84 26.74
N GLU A 9 23.46 0.47 26.60
CA GLU A 9 22.42 1.07 25.76
C GLU A 9 22.71 0.71 24.30
N LYS A 10 21.94 -0.22 23.75
CA LYS A 10 21.77 -0.34 22.30
C LYS A 10 21.01 0.90 21.82
N LYS A 11 21.74 1.95 21.45
CA LYS A 11 21.24 2.99 20.54
C LYS A 11 20.98 2.31 19.19
N GLY A 12 19.74 1.88 18.98
CA GLY A 12 19.23 1.57 17.66
C GLY A 12 19.17 2.87 16.87
N ASP A 13 20.04 2.98 15.90
CA ASP A 13 20.08 4.05 14.91
C ASP A 13 18.80 3.98 14.06
N LYS A 14 17.75 4.67 14.50
CA LYS A 14 16.48 4.87 13.77
C LYS A 14 16.45 6.24 13.07
N SER A 15 17.59 6.74 12.62
CA SER A 15 17.74 8.07 12.03
C SER A 15 18.27 7.98 10.61
N SER A 16 17.58 7.28 9.70
CA SER A 16 17.87 7.30 8.24
C SER A 16 16.70 6.77 7.40
N ALA A 17 15.47 7.13 7.75
CA ALA A 17 14.36 7.07 6.81
C ALA A 17 13.79 8.49 6.75
N VAL A 18 14.25 9.25 5.76
CA VAL A 18 13.60 10.50 5.38
C VAL A 18 12.14 10.14 5.11
N SER A 19 11.21 10.67 5.91
CA SER A 19 9.78 10.54 5.69
C SER A 19 9.41 11.31 4.42
N LEU A 20 9.53 10.64 3.28
CA LEU A 20 9.21 11.16 1.95
C LEU A 20 7.70 11.30 1.69
N PHE A 21 6.85 11.19 2.72
CA PHE A 21 5.46 11.61 2.68
C PHE A 21 5.30 13.04 3.20
N SER A 22 5.74 14.00 2.38
CA SER A 22 5.24 15.38 2.44
C SER A 22 4.65 15.77 1.08
N PHE A 23 3.95 14.85 0.42
CA PHE A 23 3.27 15.15 -0.82
C PHE A 23 2.06 16.02 -0.50
N LYS A 24 2.18 17.35 -0.67
CA LYS A 24 1.02 18.23 -0.79
C LYS A 24 0.40 17.96 -2.16
N PRO A 25 -0.83 17.42 -2.26
CA PRO A 25 -1.57 17.45 -3.51
C PRO A 25 -1.85 18.92 -3.84
N THR A 26 -0.96 19.53 -4.61
CA THR A 26 -1.10 20.88 -5.12
C THR A 26 -1.82 20.81 -6.47
N SER A 27 -2.59 21.83 -6.81
CA SER A 27 -3.26 21.92 -8.12
C SER A 27 -2.28 21.92 -9.31
N GLU A 28 -1.00 22.17 -9.06
CA GLU A 28 0.06 22.25 -10.07
C GLU A 28 0.74 20.90 -10.36
N PHE A 29 0.71 19.95 -9.42
CA PHE A 29 1.28 18.62 -9.63
C PHE A 29 0.23 17.66 -10.21
N LYS A 30 0.52 17.10 -11.40
CA LYS A 30 -0.30 16.05 -12.00
C LYS A 30 0.40 14.69 -11.85
N PRO A 31 -0.26 13.65 -11.32
CA PRO A 31 0.35 12.32 -11.20
C PRO A 31 0.86 11.76 -12.53
N SER A 32 0.18 12.04 -13.64
CA SER A 32 0.67 11.78 -15.01
C SER A 32 2.09 12.29 -15.33
N SER A 33 2.60 13.31 -14.62
CA SER A 33 3.98 13.80 -14.80
C SER A 33 5.05 12.91 -14.17
N ILE A 34 4.69 12.02 -13.24
CA ILE A 34 5.63 11.15 -12.50
C ILE A 34 6.39 10.24 -13.46
N TYR A 35 5.69 9.69 -14.45
CA TYR A 35 6.29 8.81 -15.45
C TYR A 35 7.42 9.54 -16.19
N HIS A 36 7.13 10.76 -16.67
CA HIS A 36 8.12 11.59 -17.34
C HIS A 36 9.29 11.98 -16.42
N LEU A 37 9.02 12.26 -15.14
CA LEU A 37 10.06 12.55 -14.15
C LEU A 37 10.98 11.35 -13.90
N ILE A 38 10.42 10.13 -13.83
CA ILE A 38 11.18 8.90 -13.61
C ILE A 38 12.04 8.56 -14.82
N PHE A 39 11.43 8.44 -16.00
CA PHE A 39 12.10 7.90 -17.18
C PHE A 39 13.05 8.89 -17.87
N ASN A 40 13.00 10.18 -17.54
CA ASN A 40 13.98 11.16 -18.01
C ASN A 40 15.23 11.28 -17.11
N THR A 41 15.28 10.53 -16.02
CA THR A 41 16.49 10.47 -15.19
C THR A 41 17.50 9.48 -15.79
N LYS A 42 18.77 9.64 -15.40
CA LYS A 42 19.82 8.69 -15.80
C LYS A 42 19.62 7.30 -15.19
N GLU A 43 18.97 7.21 -14.04
CA GLU A 43 18.79 5.99 -13.26
C GLU A 43 17.32 5.87 -12.80
N PRO A 44 16.40 5.45 -13.69
CA PRO A 44 14.96 5.39 -13.39
C PRO A 44 14.64 4.53 -12.17
N GLU A 45 15.35 3.41 -11.97
CA GLU A 45 15.17 2.51 -10.83
C GLU A 45 15.42 3.19 -9.48
N LEU A 46 16.42 4.07 -9.39
CA LEU A 46 16.68 4.83 -8.17
C LEU A 46 15.65 5.95 -7.99
N ALA A 47 15.23 6.58 -9.09
CA ALA A 47 14.22 7.64 -9.06
C ALA A 47 12.88 7.09 -8.54
N VAL A 48 12.43 5.93 -9.02
CA VAL A 48 11.15 5.32 -8.61
C VAL A 48 11.11 5.08 -7.10
N ARG A 49 12.23 4.65 -6.51
CA ARG A 49 12.32 4.37 -5.06
C ARG A 49 12.15 5.61 -4.18
N GLN A 50 12.36 6.81 -4.72
CA GLN A 50 12.13 8.05 -3.99
C GLN A 50 10.64 8.40 -3.91
N PHE A 51 9.81 7.80 -4.78
CA PHE A 51 8.39 8.11 -4.81
C PHE A 51 7.60 7.25 -3.82
N PRO A 52 6.63 7.85 -3.11
CA PRO A 52 5.75 7.12 -2.24
C PRO A 52 4.79 6.20 -3.03
N SER A 53 4.48 5.02 -2.47
CA SER A 53 3.69 3.97 -3.14
C SER A 53 2.30 4.44 -3.59
N GLN A 54 1.62 5.26 -2.78
CA GLN A 54 0.30 5.84 -3.09
C GLN A 54 0.36 6.67 -4.36
N LEU A 55 1.43 7.45 -4.51
CA LEU A 55 1.59 8.34 -5.65
C LEU A 55 1.88 7.55 -6.94
N LEU A 56 2.71 6.50 -6.82
CA LEU A 56 2.94 5.55 -7.90
C LEU A 56 1.66 4.80 -8.28
N TYR A 57 0.83 4.44 -7.31
CA TYR A 57 -0.46 3.81 -7.56
C TYR A 57 -1.39 4.71 -8.37
N ILE A 58 -1.54 5.98 -7.98
CA ILE A 58 -2.32 6.96 -8.75
C ILE A 58 -1.79 7.07 -10.19
N ALA A 59 -0.46 7.13 -10.36
CA ALA A 59 0.15 7.21 -11.69
C ALA A 59 -0.17 5.98 -12.56
N VAL A 60 -0.11 4.78 -11.98
CA VAL A 60 -0.49 3.53 -12.68
C VAL A 60 -1.97 3.54 -13.06
N LYS A 61 -2.85 4.01 -12.19
CA LYS A 61 -4.30 4.05 -12.46
C LYS A 61 -4.67 5.10 -13.51
N GLU A 62 -4.05 6.28 -13.49
CA GLU A 62 -4.28 7.32 -14.50
C GLU A 62 -3.84 6.88 -15.90
N ARG A 63 -2.70 6.18 -15.99
CA ARG A 63 -2.14 5.72 -17.26
C ARG A 63 -2.78 4.42 -17.76
N GLY A 64 -3.26 3.58 -16.84
CA GLY A 64 -3.71 2.23 -17.12
C GLY A 64 -2.63 1.19 -16.77
N LEU A 65 -3.08 0.03 -16.29
CA LEU A 65 -2.19 -1.02 -15.77
C LEU A 65 -1.24 -1.58 -16.84
N VAL A 66 -1.77 -1.88 -18.02
CA VAL A 66 -1.03 -2.42 -19.17
C VAL A 66 0.05 -1.45 -19.66
N ASP A 67 -0.31 -0.16 -19.78
CA ASP A 67 0.60 0.90 -20.24
C ASP A 67 1.66 1.28 -19.18
N SER A 68 1.55 0.73 -17.97
CA SER A 68 2.44 0.99 -16.84
C SER A 68 3.41 -0.16 -16.54
N THR A 69 3.48 -1.17 -17.40
CA THR A 69 4.37 -2.34 -17.26
C THR A 69 5.82 -1.97 -16.99
N GLU A 70 6.42 -1.06 -17.77
CA GLU A 70 7.81 -0.61 -17.57
C GLU A 70 8.03 0.00 -16.17
N LEU A 71 7.05 0.75 -15.66
CA LEU A 71 7.12 1.35 -14.32
C LEU A 71 7.05 0.25 -13.25
N ILE A 72 6.13 -0.72 -13.40
CA ILE A 72 5.99 -1.84 -12.48
C ILE A 72 7.27 -2.68 -12.43
N GLU A 73 7.96 -2.86 -13.56
CA GLU A 73 9.22 -3.60 -13.64
C GLU A 73 10.37 -2.95 -12.85
N ILE A 74 10.42 -1.61 -12.78
CA ILE A 74 11.48 -0.88 -12.06
C ILE A 74 11.12 -0.53 -10.59
N MET A 75 9.86 -0.69 -10.17
CA MET A 75 9.46 -0.50 -8.77
C MET A 75 10.22 -1.41 -7.80
N SER A 76 10.34 -1.01 -6.54
CA SER A 76 10.78 -1.95 -5.50
C SER A 76 9.68 -2.98 -5.18
N ASP A 77 10.08 -4.12 -4.61
CA ASP A 77 9.15 -5.17 -4.16
C ASP A 77 8.14 -4.62 -3.12
N ALA A 78 8.60 -3.74 -2.22
CA ALA A 78 7.74 -3.10 -1.22
C ALA A 78 6.69 -2.17 -1.87
N GLN A 79 7.08 -1.40 -2.90
CA GLN A 79 6.16 -0.55 -3.64
C GLN A 79 5.12 -1.40 -4.40
N LEU A 80 5.56 -2.44 -5.10
CA LEU A 80 4.63 -3.33 -5.82
C LEU A 80 3.66 -4.03 -4.85
N LYS A 81 4.14 -4.48 -3.69
CA LYS A 81 3.29 -5.07 -2.65
C LYS A 81 2.21 -4.09 -2.18
N ALA A 82 2.59 -2.82 -1.95
CA ALA A 82 1.66 -1.77 -1.57
C ALA A 82 0.61 -1.49 -2.67
N LEU A 83 1.02 -1.47 -3.94
CA LEU A 83 0.11 -1.31 -5.08
C LEU A 83 -0.93 -2.44 -5.13
N LEU A 84 -0.50 -3.70 -4.99
CA LEU A 84 -1.40 -4.85 -4.95
C LEU A 84 -2.36 -4.77 -3.76
N ALA A 85 -1.90 -4.36 -2.58
CA ALA A 85 -2.74 -4.20 -1.39
C ALA A 85 -3.81 -3.11 -1.55
N MET A 86 -3.52 -2.05 -2.31
CA MET A 86 -4.48 -0.99 -2.63
C MET A 86 -5.44 -1.39 -3.76
N ASP A 87 -4.97 -2.06 -4.80
CA ASP A 87 -5.79 -2.32 -6.00
C ASP A 87 -6.70 -3.54 -5.83
N LEU A 88 -6.19 -4.66 -5.31
CA LEU A 88 -6.88 -5.96 -5.32
C LEU A 88 -8.11 -6.06 -4.40
N TRP A 89 -8.37 -5.01 -3.61
CA TRP A 89 -9.42 -5.00 -2.59
C TRP A 89 -10.45 -3.93 -2.87
N GLU A 90 -11.71 -4.25 -2.60
CA GLU A 90 -12.82 -3.30 -2.54
C GLU A 90 -13.34 -3.27 -1.12
N LYS A 91 -12.99 -2.21 -0.38
CA LYS A 91 -13.17 -2.14 1.08
C LYS A 91 -12.51 -3.34 1.76
N GLU A 92 -13.29 -4.29 2.24
CA GLU A 92 -12.83 -5.49 2.95
C GLU A 92 -12.96 -6.78 2.13
N ARG A 93 -13.41 -6.69 0.88
CA ARG A 93 -13.61 -7.86 0.01
C ARG A 93 -12.53 -7.94 -1.04
N PHE A 94 -12.04 -9.16 -1.26
CA PHE A 94 -11.07 -9.41 -2.31
C PHE A 94 -11.77 -9.34 -3.68
N ASN A 95 -11.30 -8.44 -4.55
CA ASN A 95 -11.82 -8.32 -5.91
C ASN A 95 -11.02 -9.22 -6.85
N VAL A 96 -11.61 -10.38 -7.11
CA VAL A 96 -11.06 -11.39 -8.01
C VAL A 96 -10.94 -10.91 -9.46
N SER A 97 -11.81 -10.02 -9.94
CA SER A 97 -11.72 -9.51 -11.31
C SER A 97 -10.45 -8.70 -11.54
N LYS A 98 -9.94 -8.01 -10.51
CA LYS A 98 -8.74 -7.19 -10.62
C LYS A 98 -7.48 -8.05 -10.71
N ILE A 99 -7.41 -9.20 -10.03
CA ILE A 99 -6.21 -10.05 -10.10
C ILE A 99 -5.92 -10.53 -11.52
N TRP A 100 -6.95 -10.77 -12.33
CA TRP A 100 -6.79 -11.20 -13.72
C TRP A 100 -6.08 -10.15 -14.56
N GLN A 101 -6.33 -8.86 -14.30
CA GLN A 101 -5.63 -7.77 -14.98
C GLN A 101 -4.15 -7.73 -14.63
N TRP A 102 -3.79 -8.11 -13.40
CA TRP A 102 -2.38 -8.23 -13.00
C TRP A 102 -1.71 -9.45 -13.60
N LEU A 103 -2.42 -10.58 -13.67
CA LEU A 103 -1.89 -11.82 -14.25
C LEU A 103 -1.78 -11.79 -15.79
N SER A 104 -2.47 -10.85 -16.46
CA SER A 104 -2.36 -10.64 -17.91
C SER A 104 -1.18 -9.75 -18.33
N LEU A 105 -0.51 -9.07 -17.39
CA LEU A 105 0.62 -8.19 -17.68
C LEU A 105 1.79 -8.82 -18.47
N PRO A 106 2.10 -10.12 -18.36
CA PRO A 106 3.08 -10.79 -19.21
C PRO A 106 2.74 -10.74 -20.69
N GLU A 107 1.44 -10.68 -21.06
CA GLU A 107 1.03 -10.58 -22.47
C GLU A 107 1.40 -9.22 -23.07
N ALA A 108 1.36 -8.17 -22.26
CA ALA A 108 1.72 -6.83 -22.68
C ALA A 108 3.25 -6.61 -22.78
N SER A 109 3.99 -7.18 -21.83
CA SER A 109 5.46 -7.07 -21.79
C SER A 109 6.17 -8.08 -22.69
N GLY A 110 5.52 -9.21 -23.02
CA GLY A 110 6.11 -10.30 -23.78
C GLY A 110 7.13 -11.15 -22.99
N ASP A 111 7.25 -10.95 -21.68
CA ASP A 111 8.20 -11.65 -20.79
C ASP A 111 7.51 -12.04 -19.47
N LEU A 112 7.97 -13.14 -18.87
CA LEU A 112 7.50 -13.64 -17.58
C LEU A 112 8.14 -12.90 -16.39
N LYS A 113 9.12 -12.02 -16.59
CA LYS A 113 9.76 -11.24 -15.51
C LYS A 113 8.76 -10.52 -14.62
N ILE A 114 7.74 -9.89 -15.20
CA ILE A 114 6.73 -9.17 -14.43
C ILE A 114 5.90 -10.14 -13.58
N LEU A 115 5.56 -11.32 -14.09
CA LEU A 115 4.86 -12.36 -13.34
C LEU A 115 5.71 -12.92 -12.20
N GLN A 116 6.99 -13.16 -12.44
CA GLN A 116 7.95 -13.59 -11.41
C GLN A 116 8.07 -12.56 -10.29
N LYS A 117 8.04 -11.27 -10.65
CA LYS A 117 8.06 -10.18 -9.68
C LYS A 117 6.78 -10.13 -8.88
N ILE A 118 5.61 -10.24 -9.53
CA ILE A 118 4.31 -10.30 -8.86
C ILE A 118 4.28 -11.49 -7.90
N LEU A 119 4.65 -12.70 -8.35
CA LEU A 119 4.66 -13.91 -7.52
C LEU A 119 5.49 -13.76 -6.24
N ARG A 120 6.60 -13.02 -6.30
CA ARG A 120 7.50 -12.80 -5.15
C ARG A 120 6.87 -11.97 -4.04
N VAL A 121 5.99 -11.04 -4.41
CA VAL A 121 5.40 -10.06 -3.46
C VAL A 121 3.94 -10.31 -3.17
N LEU A 122 3.25 -11.07 -4.03
CA LEU A 122 1.86 -11.45 -3.87
C LEU A 122 1.70 -12.28 -2.59
N ASP A 123 0.72 -11.93 -1.78
CA ASP A 123 0.40 -12.71 -0.60
C ASP A 123 -0.08 -14.12 -1.03
N LEU A 124 0.56 -15.15 -0.48
CA LEU A 124 0.23 -16.54 -0.75
C LEU A 124 -1.24 -16.86 -0.40
N LYS A 125 -1.86 -16.15 0.55
CA LYS A 125 -3.30 -16.34 0.84
C LYS A 125 -4.17 -15.92 -0.34
N ILE A 126 -3.76 -14.91 -1.12
CA ILE A 126 -4.45 -14.55 -2.37
C ILE A 126 -4.38 -15.69 -3.38
N ILE A 127 -3.22 -16.34 -3.50
CA ILE A 127 -3.07 -17.52 -4.36
C ILE A 127 -3.99 -18.65 -3.86
N SER A 128 -4.04 -18.90 -2.54
CA SER A 128 -4.97 -19.87 -1.96
C SER A 128 -6.44 -19.53 -2.23
N LEU A 129 -6.84 -18.25 -2.25
CA LEU A 129 -8.20 -17.83 -2.64
C LEU A 129 -8.49 -18.17 -4.11
N LEU A 130 -7.51 -17.98 -5.01
CA LEU A 130 -7.67 -18.35 -6.42
C LEU A 130 -7.81 -19.86 -6.58
N ILE A 131 -6.99 -20.64 -5.87
CA ILE A 131 -7.08 -22.10 -5.86
C ILE A 131 -8.45 -22.53 -5.32
N ALA A 132 -8.86 -22.03 -4.15
CA ALA A 132 -10.14 -22.37 -3.53
C ALA A 132 -11.35 -22.09 -4.44
N LYS A 133 -11.27 -21.06 -5.28
CA LYS A 133 -12.38 -20.62 -6.12
C LYS A 133 -12.39 -21.24 -7.51
N TYR A 134 -11.22 -21.48 -8.10
CA TYR A 134 -11.09 -21.83 -9.52
C TYR A 134 -10.28 -23.09 -9.78
N THR A 135 -9.81 -23.78 -8.76
CA THR A 135 -9.04 -25.01 -8.93
C THR A 135 -9.71 -26.15 -8.19
N GLU A 136 -10.02 -27.20 -8.92
CA GLU A 136 -10.39 -28.48 -8.34
C GLU A 136 -9.12 -29.28 -8.09
N VAL A 137 -8.95 -29.72 -6.85
CA VAL A 137 -7.78 -30.48 -6.40
C VAL A 137 -8.25 -31.82 -5.86
N LEU A 138 -7.74 -32.90 -6.44
CA LEU A 138 -7.96 -34.27 -6.00
C LEU A 138 -6.62 -34.87 -5.57
N TYR A 139 -6.61 -35.49 -4.39
CA TYR A 139 -5.45 -36.17 -3.84
C TYR A 139 -5.74 -37.66 -3.68
N TYR A 140 -4.79 -38.50 -4.08
CA TYR A 140 -4.85 -39.95 -3.94
C TYR A 140 -3.65 -40.45 -3.13
N ASP A 141 -3.90 -41.36 -2.18
CA ASP A 141 -2.84 -42.00 -1.37
C ASP A 141 -1.90 -42.85 -2.23
N GLU A 142 -2.44 -43.51 -3.24
CA GLU A 142 -1.68 -44.25 -4.24
C GLU A 142 -1.75 -43.52 -5.60
N PRO A 143 -0.62 -43.40 -6.32
CA PRO A 143 -0.60 -42.71 -7.61
C PRO A 143 -1.48 -43.43 -8.64
N THR A 144 -2.28 -42.68 -9.38
CA THR A 144 -3.08 -43.21 -10.49
C THR A 144 -2.43 -42.92 -11.83
N ASP A 145 -2.43 -43.90 -12.74
CA ASP A 145 -1.82 -43.73 -14.07
C ASP A 145 -2.69 -42.88 -15.02
N ALA A 146 -4.01 -42.86 -14.80
CA ALA A 146 -4.97 -42.17 -15.65
C ALA A 146 -5.59 -40.95 -14.94
N PRO A 147 -5.89 -39.87 -15.69
CA PRO A 147 -6.59 -38.70 -15.16
C PRO A 147 -8.01 -39.07 -14.72
N PRO A 148 -8.51 -38.50 -13.59
CA PRO A 148 -9.88 -38.73 -13.12
C PRO A 148 -10.97 -38.29 -14.10
N ALA A 149 -10.72 -37.21 -14.85
CA ALA A 149 -11.59 -36.70 -15.91
C ALA A 149 -10.81 -35.82 -16.89
N GLU A 150 -11.48 -35.35 -17.94
CA GLU A 150 -10.88 -34.40 -18.90
C GLU A 150 -10.50 -33.07 -18.22
N GLY A 151 -9.37 -32.51 -18.66
CA GLY A 151 -8.82 -31.24 -18.15
C GLY A 151 -8.01 -31.37 -16.87
N PHE A 152 -7.97 -32.55 -16.24
CA PHE A 152 -7.08 -32.78 -15.10
C PHE A 152 -5.62 -32.98 -15.56
N ILE A 153 -4.71 -32.30 -14.89
CA ILE A 153 -3.27 -32.45 -15.04
C ILE A 153 -2.65 -32.86 -13.71
N THR A 154 -1.51 -33.55 -13.75
CA THR A 154 -0.79 -33.97 -12.54
C THR A 154 0.67 -33.50 -12.58
N PRO A 155 1.14 -32.76 -11.55
CA PRO A 155 2.54 -32.37 -11.44
C PRO A 155 3.43 -33.47 -10.81
N ASP A 156 2.87 -34.47 -10.13
CA ASP A 156 3.57 -35.47 -9.30
C ASP A 156 3.34 -36.93 -9.69
N LYS A 157 3.20 -37.21 -11.00
CA LYS A 157 3.02 -38.57 -11.52
C LYS A 157 1.79 -39.28 -10.94
N GLY A 158 0.68 -38.55 -10.82
CA GLY A 158 -0.64 -39.13 -10.56
C GLY A 158 -1.10 -39.15 -9.10
N ARG A 159 -0.40 -38.49 -8.17
CA ARG A 159 -0.85 -38.38 -6.76
C ARG A 159 -1.80 -37.22 -6.55
N THR A 160 -1.47 -36.08 -7.14
CA THR A 160 -2.25 -34.85 -7.10
C THR A 160 -2.74 -34.55 -8.50
N TRP A 161 -4.06 -34.44 -8.64
CA TRP A 161 -4.70 -34.02 -9.87
C TRP A 161 -5.32 -32.66 -9.67
N ILE A 162 -5.01 -31.73 -10.58
CA ILE A 162 -5.53 -30.38 -10.57
C ILE A 162 -6.29 -30.11 -11.85
N ARG A 163 -7.41 -29.41 -11.75
CA ARG A 163 -8.14 -28.86 -12.89
C ARG A 163 -8.48 -27.42 -12.61
N VAL A 164 -7.98 -26.52 -13.45
CA VAL A 164 -8.37 -25.11 -13.42
C VAL A 164 -9.71 -24.98 -14.14
N ASN A 165 -10.66 -24.32 -13.49
CA ASN A 165 -12.01 -24.09 -13.97
C ASN A 165 -12.41 -22.65 -13.69
N THR A 166 -12.05 -21.76 -14.59
CA THR A 166 -12.52 -20.37 -14.61
C THR A 166 -13.59 -20.19 -15.69
N SER A 167 -14.24 -19.02 -15.68
CA SER A 167 -15.28 -18.70 -16.67
C SER A 167 -14.74 -18.32 -18.05
N SER A 168 -13.41 -18.20 -18.23
CA SER A 168 -12.79 -17.81 -19.51
C SER A 168 -11.47 -18.53 -19.75
N ALA A 169 -11.23 -18.93 -21.00
CA ALA A 169 -9.99 -19.61 -21.38
C ALA A 169 -8.72 -18.78 -21.10
N GLU A 170 -8.82 -17.45 -21.17
CA GLU A 170 -7.72 -16.53 -20.80
C GLU A 170 -7.38 -16.63 -19.31
N ASN A 171 -8.38 -16.64 -18.43
CA ASN A 171 -8.15 -16.74 -16.98
C ASN A 171 -7.63 -18.12 -16.59
N ASP A 172 -8.10 -19.18 -17.27
CA ASP A 172 -7.55 -20.54 -17.10
C ASP A 172 -6.06 -20.55 -17.40
N PHE A 173 -5.66 -19.91 -18.50
CA PHE A 173 -4.27 -19.80 -18.91
C PHE A 173 -3.43 -18.99 -17.92
N TYR A 174 -3.93 -17.84 -17.47
CA TYR A 174 -3.24 -16.99 -16.49
C TYR A 174 -3.03 -17.70 -15.15
N LEU A 175 -4.05 -18.37 -14.62
CA LEU A 175 -3.94 -19.12 -13.38
C LEU A 175 -3.03 -20.34 -13.54
N SER A 176 -3.16 -21.10 -14.62
CA SER A 176 -2.31 -22.26 -14.89
C SER A 176 -0.83 -21.86 -14.98
N ARG A 177 -0.54 -20.73 -15.63
CA ARG A 177 0.82 -20.19 -15.73
C ARG A 177 1.36 -19.74 -14.36
N LEU A 178 0.55 -19.06 -13.55
CA LEU A 178 0.92 -18.69 -12.18
C LEU A 178 1.26 -19.93 -11.34
N LEU A 179 0.42 -20.97 -11.41
CA LEU A 179 0.60 -22.23 -10.69
C LEU A 179 1.85 -22.98 -11.16
N ALA A 180 2.10 -23.05 -12.47
CA ALA A 180 3.31 -23.62 -13.02
C ALA A 180 4.56 -22.89 -12.52
N LEU A 181 4.56 -21.55 -12.57
CA LEU A 181 5.67 -20.73 -12.09
C LEU A 181 5.89 -20.90 -10.57
N LEU A 182 4.81 -21.01 -9.79
CA LEU A 182 4.91 -21.28 -8.36
C LEU A 182 5.51 -22.67 -8.09
N HIS A 183 5.10 -23.69 -8.83
CA HIS A 183 5.66 -25.05 -8.71
C HIS A 183 7.16 -25.08 -9.07
N GLU A 184 7.55 -24.39 -10.14
CA GLU A 184 8.95 -24.24 -10.56
C GLU A 184 9.79 -23.49 -9.51
N THR A 185 9.22 -22.44 -8.91
CA THR A 185 9.92 -21.62 -7.92
C THR A 185 10.03 -22.33 -6.56
N SER A 186 8.95 -22.96 -6.10
CA SER A 186 8.89 -23.66 -4.82
C SER A 186 7.79 -24.72 -4.83
N SER A 187 8.16 -25.94 -5.19
CA SER A 187 7.27 -27.11 -5.19
C SER A 187 6.65 -27.37 -3.81
N ASN A 188 7.37 -27.14 -2.71
CA ASN A 188 6.83 -27.30 -1.35
C ASN A 188 5.69 -26.30 -1.07
N VAL A 189 5.91 -25.02 -1.34
CA VAL A 189 4.88 -23.99 -1.14
C VAL A 189 3.68 -24.29 -2.03
N TYR A 190 3.92 -24.66 -3.29
CA TYR A 190 2.88 -25.07 -4.22
C TYR A 190 1.92 -26.12 -3.63
N TYR A 191 2.44 -27.25 -3.15
CA TYR A 191 1.60 -28.30 -2.56
C TYR A 191 0.92 -27.85 -1.26
N GLN A 192 1.59 -27.05 -0.43
CA GLN A 192 0.96 -26.49 0.77
C GLN A 192 -0.27 -25.65 0.41
N LEU A 193 -0.18 -24.78 -0.62
CA LEU A 193 -1.31 -23.94 -1.03
C LEU A 193 -2.46 -24.75 -1.63
N LEU A 194 -2.18 -25.84 -2.36
CA LEU A 194 -3.22 -26.73 -2.87
C LEU A 194 -4.05 -27.39 -1.75
N MET A 195 -3.45 -27.59 -0.57
CA MET A 195 -4.12 -28.20 0.58
C MET A 195 -4.93 -27.19 1.42
N VAL A 196 -4.62 -25.89 1.36
CA VAL A 196 -5.30 -24.87 2.19
C VAL A 196 -6.83 -24.90 2.00
N PRO A 197 -7.40 -24.93 0.78
CA PRO A 197 -8.85 -24.95 0.59
C PRO A 197 -9.54 -26.22 1.11
N GLN A 198 -8.79 -27.30 1.35
CA GLN A 198 -9.34 -28.54 1.90
C GLN A 198 -9.60 -28.45 3.41
N VAL A 199 -8.92 -27.53 4.11
CA VAL A 199 -8.97 -27.40 5.58
C VAL A 199 -9.50 -26.05 6.06
N ALA A 200 -9.56 -25.05 5.18
CA ALA A 200 -10.03 -23.71 5.49
C ALA A 200 -11.11 -23.27 4.50
N THR A 201 -12.16 -22.62 5.02
CA THR A 201 -13.20 -22.04 4.17
C THR A 201 -12.68 -20.79 3.45
N PHE A 202 -13.29 -20.44 2.32
CA PHE A 202 -12.95 -19.23 1.57
C PHE A 202 -12.93 -17.97 2.46
N SER A 203 -13.94 -17.80 3.32
CA SER A 203 -14.03 -16.65 4.23
C SER A 203 -12.89 -16.57 5.23
N MET A 204 -12.43 -17.71 5.76
CA MET A 204 -11.29 -17.74 6.69
C MET A 204 -9.99 -17.32 6.00
N ILE A 205 -9.78 -17.78 4.77
CA ILE A 205 -8.60 -17.41 3.98
C ILE A 205 -8.67 -15.91 3.62
N GLU A 206 -9.85 -15.40 3.27
CA GLU A 206 -10.06 -13.98 2.95
C GLU A 206 -9.76 -13.09 4.15
N GLU A 207 -10.20 -13.46 5.34
CA GLU A 207 -9.91 -12.71 6.57
C GLU A 207 -8.40 -12.62 6.87
N GLU A 208 -7.67 -13.73 6.73
CA GLU A 208 -6.23 -13.75 6.93
C GLU A 208 -5.47 -12.95 5.85
N ALA A 209 -5.96 -12.94 4.61
CA ALA A 209 -5.43 -12.09 3.55
C ALA A 209 -5.73 -10.60 3.82
N LEU A 210 -6.91 -10.29 4.38
CA LEU A 210 -7.28 -8.93 4.75
C LEU A 210 -6.39 -8.39 5.88
N LYS A 211 -6.04 -9.21 6.86
CA LYS A 211 -5.09 -8.84 7.93
C LYS A 211 -3.71 -8.47 7.36
N GLU A 212 -3.20 -9.28 6.42
CA GLU A 212 -1.91 -8.99 5.76
C GLU A 212 -1.99 -7.72 4.91
N ARG A 213 -3.10 -7.51 4.19
CA ARG A 213 -3.33 -6.27 3.45
C ARG A 213 -3.34 -5.06 4.39
N ASN A 214 -4.06 -5.12 5.51
CA ASN A 214 -4.11 -4.03 6.48
C ASN A 214 -2.74 -3.75 7.10
N ARG A 215 -1.93 -4.78 7.34
CA ARG A 215 -0.53 -4.62 7.77
C ARG A 215 0.29 -3.82 6.77
N VAL A 216 0.19 -4.16 5.48
CA VAL A 216 0.90 -3.44 4.39
C VAL A 216 0.40 -1.99 4.27
N LEU A 217 -0.90 -1.78 4.36
CA LEU A 217 -1.48 -0.43 4.31
C LEU A 217 -1.02 0.43 5.50
N SER A 218 -0.92 -0.16 6.70
CA SER A 218 -0.38 0.50 7.88
C SER A 218 1.09 0.91 7.71
N GLU A 219 1.92 0.07 7.09
CA GLU A 219 3.32 0.38 6.80
C GLU A 219 3.49 1.62 5.88
N ILE A 220 2.51 1.91 5.03
CA ILE A 220 2.52 3.09 4.15
C ILE A 220 1.70 4.27 4.71
N GLY A 221 1.23 4.18 5.96
CA GLY A 221 0.56 5.29 6.67
C GLY A 221 -0.96 5.33 6.57
N PHE A 222 -1.62 4.24 6.15
CA PHE A 222 -3.08 4.11 6.30
C PHE A 222 -3.42 3.56 7.68
N PRO A 223 -4.27 4.24 8.47
CA PRO A 223 -4.70 3.71 9.76
C PRO A 223 -5.63 2.51 9.61
N ASP A 224 -5.84 1.78 10.71
CA ASP A 224 -6.89 0.77 10.75
C ASP A 224 -8.29 1.40 10.68
N GLU A 225 -9.31 0.55 10.47
CA GLU A 225 -10.69 1.02 10.28
C GLU A 225 -11.26 1.66 11.56
N GLU A 226 -10.88 1.16 12.74
CA GLU A 226 -11.38 1.65 14.02
C GLU A 226 -10.87 3.07 14.30
N LEU A 227 -9.57 3.28 14.15
CA LEU A 227 -8.93 4.59 14.24
C LEU A 227 -9.43 5.53 13.14
N SER A 228 -9.66 5.02 11.93
CA SER A 228 -10.25 5.81 10.84
C SER A 228 -11.64 6.33 11.20
N LYS A 229 -12.48 5.50 11.83
CA LYS A 229 -13.80 5.88 12.34
C LYS A 229 -13.68 6.86 13.50
N GLU A 230 -12.79 6.61 14.46
CA GLU A 230 -12.59 7.50 15.61
C GLU A 230 -12.21 8.92 15.18
N LEU A 231 -11.23 9.04 14.28
CA LEU A 231 -10.73 10.34 13.81
C LEU A 231 -11.76 11.13 12.99
N ASN A 232 -12.64 10.44 12.25
CA ASN A 232 -13.58 11.08 11.32
C ASN A 232 -15.01 11.13 11.84
N THR A 233 -15.30 10.55 13.01
CA THR A 233 -16.62 10.70 13.63
C THR A 233 -16.77 12.12 14.17
N PRO A 234 -17.83 12.86 13.79
CA PRO A 234 -18.06 14.20 14.30
C PRO A 234 -18.07 14.22 15.83
N LEU A 235 -17.25 15.08 16.43
CA LEU A 235 -17.25 15.30 17.87
C LEU A 235 -18.60 15.87 18.32
N PRO A 236 -19.33 15.20 19.24
CA PRO A 236 -20.56 15.75 19.78
C PRO A 236 -20.30 17.10 20.46
N LEU A 237 -21.19 18.07 20.25
CA LEU A 237 -21.02 19.44 20.75
C LEU A 237 -20.75 19.47 22.27
N GLU A 238 -21.42 18.61 23.04
CA GLU A 238 -21.25 18.49 24.49
C GLU A 238 -19.83 18.04 24.88
N ARG A 239 -19.26 17.10 24.12
CA ARG A 239 -17.90 16.60 24.32
C ARG A 239 -16.87 17.67 23.93
N PHE A 240 -17.08 18.31 22.78
CA PHE A 240 -16.24 19.42 22.32
C PHE A 240 -16.19 20.56 23.34
N LEU A 241 -17.36 21.02 23.82
CA LEU A 241 -17.45 22.08 24.83
C LEU A 241 -16.80 21.70 26.15
N ARG A 242 -16.84 20.41 26.55
CA ARG A 242 -16.22 19.91 27.78
C ARG A 242 -14.70 19.86 27.68
N GLU A 243 -14.17 19.37 26.58
CA GLU A 243 -12.74 19.16 26.36
C GLU A 243 -12.03 20.48 26.03
N ASN A 244 -12.74 21.47 25.48
CA ASN A 244 -12.17 22.76 25.08
C ASN A 244 -12.61 23.94 25.98
N LYS A 245 -13.08 23.69 27.22
CA LYS A 245 -13.49 24.77 28.14
C LYS A 245 -12.41 25.83 28.35
N GLU A 246 -11.15 25.40 28.42
CA GLU A 246 -9.98 26.27 28.61
C GLU A 246 -9.62 27.06 27.34
N PHE A 247 -9.72 26.42 26.16
CA PHE A 247 -9.53 27.11 24.88
C PHE A 247 -10.62 28.15 24.62
N LEU A 248 -11.89 27.85 24.95
CA LEU A 248 -13.01 28.77 24.76
C LEU A 248 -12.95 29.98 25.72
N THR A 249 -12.31 29.84 26.88
CA THR A 249 -12.03 30.96 27.79
C THR A 249 -10.77 31.75 27.40
N ALA A 250 -9.78 31.14 26.76
CA ALA A 250 -8.59 31.81 26.22
C ALA A 250 -8.83 32.53 24.87
N SER A 251 -9.78 32.05 24.06
CA SER A 251 -10.14 32.58 22.74
C SER A 251 -10.64 34.03 22.75
N GLN A 252 -11.09 34.54 23.90
CA GLN A 252 -11.46 35.95 24.01
C GLN A 252 -10.24 36.91 24.07
N LYS A 253 -9.01 36.40 24.30
CA LYS A 253 -7.78 37.21 24.42
C LYS A 253 -6.75 36.96 23.31
N GLU A 254 -6.78 35.83 22.60
CA GLU A 254 -5.72 35.49 21.62
C GLU A 254 -6.08 35.69 20.15
N ILE A 255 -7.32 36.03 19.81
CA ILE A 255 -7.71 36.34 18.42
C ILE A 255 -6.99 37.60 17.88
N ASP A 256 -6.44 38.46 18.75
CA ASP A 256 -5.59 39.59 18.34
C ASP A 256 -4.13 39.22 18.00
N LEU A 257 -3.62 38.08 18.48
CA LEU A 257 -2.22 37.67 18.24
C LEU A 257 -2.03 36.98 16.89
N LEU A 258 -3.06 36.30 16.36
CA LEU A 258 -3.02 35.66 15.04
C LEU A 258 -3.12 36.66 13.87
N ASN A 259 -3.45 37.93 14.15
CA ASN A 259 -3.37 39.02 13.18
C ASN A 259 -1.97 39.68 13.11
N LEU A 260 -1.05 39.30 13.99
CA LEU A 260 0.34 39.75 13.96
C LEU A 260 1.23 38.62 13.40
N LYS A 261 1.62 38.78 12.13
CA LYS A 261 2.60 37.99 11.34
C LYS A 261 2.03 37.07 10.25
N LYS A 262 1.11 37.62 9.45
CA LYS A 262 0.99 37.30 8.01
C LYS A 262 1.89 38.21 7.14
N LYS A 263 3.10 38.51 7.63
CA LYS A 263 4.19 39.12 6.85
C LYS A 263 5.45 38.28 7.04
N ASP A 264 5.83 37.61 5.96
CA ASP A 264 7.22 37.29 5.60
C ASP A 264 8.10 36.51 6.60
N ALA A 265 7.55 35.52 7.30
CA ALA A 265 8.35 34.68 8.20
C ALA A 265 9.33 33.71 7.49
N THR A 266 9.19 33.46 6.19
CA THR A 266 10.13 32.61 5.43
C THR A 266 11.18 33.39 4.65
N LEU A 267 11.00 34.70 4.40
CA LEU A 267 11.95 35.51 3.62
C LEU A 267 12.87 36.40 4.46
N GLU A 268 12.52 36.72 5.70
CA GLU A 268 13.38 37.55 6.57
C GLU A 268 14.50 36.77 7.28
N ALA A 269 14.41 35.45 7.37
CA ALA A 269 15.46 34.61 7.99
C ALA A 269 16.81 34.67 7.25
N PHE A 270 16.82 35.14 6.00
CA PHE A 270 18.03 35.23 5.17
C PHE A 270 18.57 36.66 4.99
N LYS A 271 17.86 37.69 5.44
CA LYS A 271 18.26 39.09 5.19
C LYS A 271 19.08 39.75 6.29
N GLY A 272 19.33 39.06 7.41
CA GLY A 272 20.09 39.65 8.50
C GLY A 272 20.97 38.66 9.21
N GLY A 273 22.13 38.33 8.62
CA GLY A 273 23.42 38.03 9.29
C GLY A 273 23.51 37.07 10.48
N SER A 274 22.43 36.45 10.96
CA SER A 274 22.45 35.48 12.05
C SER A 274 22.28 34.11 11.42
N ALA A 275 23.37 33.34 11.38
CA ALA A 275 23.29 31.93 11.08
C ALA A 275 22.30 31.29 12.05
N THR A 276 21.11 30.91 11.56
CA THR A 276 20.16 30.13 12.33
C THR A 276 20.88 28.85 12.75
N PRO A 277 21.02 28.57 14.07
CA PRO A 277 21.72 27.37 14.50
C PRO A 277 21.09 26.15 13.85
N LEU A 278 21.92 25.25 13.32
CA LEU A 278 21.45 24.05 12.61
C LEU A 278 20.48 23.21 13.46
N SER A 279 20.58 23.31 14.79
CA SER A 279 19.67 22.68 15.76
C SER A 279 18.25 23.24 15.70
N LEU A 280 18.08 24.55 15.55
CA LEU A 280 16.78 25.22 15.43
C LEU A 280 16.11 24.90 14.10
N LEU A 281 16.90 24.87 13.01
CA LEU A 281 16.41 24.37 11.72
C LEU A 281 16.01 22.90 11.79
N ARG A 282 16.80 22.05 12.47
CA ARG A 282 16.46 20.65 12.67
C ARG A 282 15.18 20.47 13.49
N GLU A 283 14.96 21.29 14.51
CA GLU A 283 13.75 21.25 15.34
C GLU A 283 12.52 21.77 14.58
N MET A 284 12.65 22.84 13.80
CA MET A 284 11.58 23.32 12.92
C MET A 284 11.25 22.32 11.80
N VAL A 285 12.26 21.67 11.21
CA VAL A 285 12.06 20.62 10.20
C VAL A 285 11.36 19.42 10.81
N ARG A 286 11.76 18.97 12.01
CA ARG A 286 11.06 17.91 12.74
C ARG A 286 9.62 18.25 13.04
N ASN A 287 9.35 19.44 13.57
CA ASN A 287 7.97 19.87 13.85
C ASN A 287 7.13 19.93 12.57
N LEU A 288 7.72 20.30 11.43
CA LEU A 288 7.04 20.27 10.13
C LEU A 288 6.80 18.83 9.66
N GLU A 289 7.78 17.94 9.79
CA GLU A 289 7.64 16.50 9.50
C GLU A 289 6.51 15.89 10.33
N ASP A 290 6.47 16.15 11.63
CA ASP A 290 5.43 15.67 12.54
C ASP A 290 4.03 16.15 12.09
N ILE A 291 3.89 17.43 11.73
CA ILE A 291 2.63 17.99 11.22
C ILE A 291 2.24 17.34 9.88
N TYR A 292 3.19 17.06 8.99
CA TYR A 292 2.89 16.42 7.71
C TYR A 292 2.51 14.95 7.87
N GLU A 293 3.14 14.24 8.80
CA GLU A 293 2.78 12.86 9.15
C GLU A 293 1.37 12.81 9.72
N GLU A 294 1.02 13.71 10.65
CA GLU A 294 -0.34 13.83 11.19
C GLU A 294 -1.37 14.18 10.10
N GLN A 295 -1.06 15.15 9.22
CA GLN A 295 -1.95 15.49 8.10
C GLN A 295 -2.15 14.32 7.15
N THR A 296 -1.08 13.58 6.84
CA THR A 296 -1.14 12.40 5.97
C THR A 296 -2.01 11.32 6.61
N LEU A 297 -1.83 11.07 7.91
CA LEU A 297 -2.65 10.13 8.66
C LEU A 297 -4.13 10.52 8.61
N LEU A 298 -4.46 11.79 8.89
CA LEU A 298 -5.84 12.28 8.89
C LEU A 298 -6.50 12.17 7.50
N VAL A 299 -5.77 12.50 6.44
CA VAL A 299 -6.26 12.37 5.06
C VAL A 299 -6.47 10.91 4.69
N ASN A 300 -5.51 10.04 5.00
CA ASN A 300 -5.64 8.60 4.76
C ASN A 300 -6.81 7.99 5.54
N ALA A 301 -7.00 8.40 6.80
CA ALA A 301 -8.13 8.01 7.63
C ALA A 301 -9.46 8.43 6.99
N ALA A 302 -9.55 9.67 6.49
CA ALA A 302 -10.75 10.20 5.86
C ALA A 302 -11.07 9.45 4.55
N LEU A 303 -10.06 9.12 3.74
CA LEU A 303 -10.24 8.33 2.51
C LEU A 303 -10.76 6.92 2.81
N LEU A 304 -10.24 6.26 3.84
CA LEU A 304 -10.75 4.95 4.27
C LEU A 304 -12.17 5.04 4.82
N TYR A 305 -12.45 6.04 5.67
CA TYR A 305 -13.77 6.23 6.28
C TYR A 305 -14.87 6.49 5.25
N THR A 306 -14.58 7.33 4.24
CA THR A 306 -15.52 7.65 3.16
C THR A 306 -15.66 6.50 2.15
N GLY A 307 -14.69 5.59 2.11
CA GLY A 307 -14.64 4.49 1.13
C GLY A 307 -14.40 4.99 -0.29
N GLU A 308 -13.78 6.16 -0.44
CA GLU A 308 -13.42 6.73 -1.75
C GLU A 308 -12.31 5.89 -2.41
N GLU A 309 -12.25 5.92 -3.73
CA GLU A 309 -11.19 5.23 -4.47
C GLU A 309 -9.84 5.92 -4.20
N LEU A 310 -8.87 5.13 -3.72
CA LEU A 310 -7.53 5.60 -3.34
C LEU A 310 -6.68 6.16 -4.50
N TRP A 311 -7.22 6.16 -5.72
CA TRP A 311 -6.55 6.65 -6.91
C TRP A 311 -7.21 7.88 -7.55
N ASP A 312 -8.44 8.25 -7.17
CA ASP A 312 -9.09 9.43 -7.74
C ASP A 312 -8.47 10.70 -7.15
N TYR A 313 -7.55 11.30 -7.91
CA TYR A 313 -6.83 12.50 -7.50
C TYR A 313 -7.76 13.67 -7.13
N LYS A 314 -8.92 13.81 -7.79
CA LYS A 314 -9.86 14.89 -7.49
C LYS A 314 -10.49 14.70 -6.12
N ASN A 315 -10.86 13.47 -5.79
CA ASN A 315 -11.42 13.13 -4.48
C ASN A 315 -10.37 13.25 -3.39
N ILE A 316 -9.15 12.77 -3.62
CA ILE A 316 -8.02 12.93 -2.70
C ILE A 316 -7.77 14.42 -2.40
N LEU A 317 -7.76 15.27 -3.44
CA LEU A 317 -7.53 16.70 -3.28
C LEU A 317 -8.70 17.39 -2.55
N LYS A 318 -9.94 16.97 -2.80
CA LYS A 318 -11.13 17.44 -2.07
C LYS A 318 -11.06 17.05 -0.59
N THR A 319 -10.73 15.80 -0.28
CA THR A 319 -10.58 15.29 1.07
C THR A 319 -9.43 15.98 1.80
N PHE A 320 -8.29 16.16 1.13
CA PHE A 320 -7.15 16.94 1.64
C PHE A 320 -7.56 18.37 1.99
N LYS A 321 -8.28 19.08 1.11
CA LYS A 321 -8.78 20.43 1.38
C LYS A 321 -9.73 20.48 2.59
N SER A 322 -10.61 19.49 2.69
CA SER A 322 -11.55 19.37 3.82
C SER A 322 -10.82 19.18 5.15
N VAL A 323 -9.80 18.32 5.19
CA VAL A 323 -9.01 18.02 6.41
C VAL A 323 -8.10 19.18 6.80
N THR A 324 -7.48 19.85 5.84
CA THR A 324 -6.51 20.93 6.09
C THR A 324 -7.15 22.31 6.26
N GLY A 325 -8.45 22.46 5.96
CA GLY A 325 -9.14 23.75 5.99
C GLY A 325 -8.69 24.72 4.89
N LEU A 326 -7.91 24.25 3.90
CA LEU A 326 -7.47 25.01 2.74
C LEU A 326 -8.61 25.03 1.70
N ILE A 327 -9.42 26.09 1.71
CA ILE A 327 -10.50 26.33 0.73
C ILE A 327 -9.90 26.69 -0.64
#